data_AF-A0A183IGP6-F1
#
_entry.id   AF-A0A183IGP6-F1
#
_cell.length_a   1.000
_cell.length_b   1.000
_cell.length_c   1.000
_cell.angle_alpha   90.00
_cell.angle_beta   90.00
_cell.angle_gamma   90.00
#
_symmetry.space_group_name_H-M   'P 1'
#
loop_
_entity.id
_entity.type
_entity.pdbx_description
1 polymer ?
#
loop_
_entity_poly.entity_id
_entity_poly.type
_entity_poly.pdbx_seq_one_letter_code
_entity_poly.pdbx_strand_id
1 'polypeptide(L)'
;MLIFMSDHGHRFAELRATEQGKLEERLPFFSIYLPPWFGKRYPEAMRNLRLNARRLTTPFDIHETLTSVLRFRTPKKGNLSERAISLFDEVPLERTCSDAGIEPHWCACLSWQTLPTTVSEVKYIANAIVAALNKVTASERQLCSKLRLRSIVKAFLLSANDAVIKYKQAKDADGFVPDLSDVNTAISRLYYQVNLVTTPGNALYEASVVWDKSINRLYIDLNTVSHINAYDEPCMSWLEHRSCEVSFFHHRYEHDYGDALSFRTVQPALTFRKLTIRSIRLLALVGRSE
;
A
#
# COMPACT_ATOMS: atom_id res chain seq x y z
N MET A 1 -26.75 -8.65 -8.45
CA MET A 1 -25.56 -8.12 -7.76
C MET A 1 -25.43 -8.85 -6.46
N LEU A 2 -24.25 -9.31 -6.11
CA LEU A 2 -23.93 -9.95 -4.83
C LEU A 2 -22.80 -9.14 -4.18
N ILE A 3 -22.98 -8.78 -2.91
CA ILE A 3 -21.97 -8.09 -2.11
C ILE A 3 -21.64 -8.98 -0.93
N PHE A 4 -20.35 -9.18 -0.67
CA PHE A 4 -19.85 -9.83 0.54
C PHE A 4 -18.91 -8.86 1.25
N MET A 5 -19.18 -8.56 2.52
CA MET A 5 -18.42 -7.56 3.26
C MET A 5 -18.30 -7.90 4.74
N SER A 6 -17.23 -7.42 5.35
CA SER A 6 -17.02 -7.44 6.80
C SER A 6 -17.34 -6.07 7.39
N ASP A 7 -17.81 -6.03 8.65
CA ASP A 7 -18.01 -4.78 9.39
C ASP A 7 -16.67 -4.19 9.87
N HIS A 8 -15.69 -5.05 10.14
CA HIS A 8 -14.32 -4.68 10.49
C HIS A 8 -13.28 -5.66 9.94
N GLY A 9 -12.00 -5.28 9.95
CA GLY A 9 -10.91 -6.26 9.80
C GLY A 9 -10.61 -6.96 11.12
N HIS A 10 -9.41 -7.54 11.27
CA HIS A 10 -9.09 -8.33 12.46
C HIS A 10 -9.05 -7.48 13.75
N ARG A 11 -10.04 -7.66 14.63
CA ARG A 11 -10.25 -6.83 15.84
C ARG A 11 -9.81 -7.50 17.15
N PHE A 12 -9.53 -8.80 17.14
CA PHE A 12 -9.28 -9.57 18.35
C PHE A 12 -7.80 -9.94 18.49
N ALA A 13 -7.41 -10.45 19.65
CA ALA A 13 -6.06 -10.89 20.00
C ALA A 13 -4.98 -9.80 20.17
N GLU A 14 -3.82 -10.23 20.67
CA GLU A 14 -2.60 -9.43 20.86
C GLU A 14 -2.15 -8.72 19.57
N LEU A 15 -2.51 -9.27 18.40
CA LEU A 15 -2.22 -8.69 17.10
C LEU A 15 -2.71 -7.24 17.00
N ARG A 16 -3.84 -6.89 17.60
CA ARG A 16 -4.38 -5.51 17.58
C ARG A 16 -3.45 -4.48 18.22
N ALA A 17 -2.58 -4.88 19.13
CA ALA A 17 -1.60 -3.99 19.75
C ALA A 17 -0.41 -3.68 18.83
N THR A 18 -0.25 -4.40 17.72
CA THR A 18 0.80 -4.16 16.72
C THR A 18 0.35 -3.11 15.69
N GLU A 19 1.29 -2.38 15.09
CA GLU A 19 0.98 -1.44 13.99
C GLU A 19 0.15 -2.11 12.87
N GLN A 20 0.56 -3.32 12.47
CA GLN A 20 -0.13 -4.08 11.43
C GLN A 20 -1.57 -4.42 11.84
N GLY A 21 -1.79 -4.84 13.08
CA GLY A 21 -3.15 -5.12 13.57
C GLY A 21 -4.01 -3.87 13.70
N LYS A 22 -3.43 -2.72 14.05
CA LYS A 22 -4.15 -1.44 14.04
C LYS A 22 -4.59 -1.05 12.62
N LEU A 23 -3.74 -1.27 11.61
CA LEU A 23 -4.11 -1.05 10.21
C LEU A 23 -5.17 -2.06 9.74
N GLU A 24 -4.97 -3.35 10.03
CA GLU A 24 -5.88 -4.42 9.60
C GLU A 24 -7.28 -4.25 10.20
N GLU A 25 -7.40 -3.84 11.47
CA GLU A 25 -8.69 -3.50 12.10
C GLU A 25 -9.50 -2.51 11.23
N ARG A 26 -8.80 -1.57 10.56
CA ARG A 26 -9.36 -0.45 9.80
C ARG A 26 -9.59 -0.77 8.32
N LEU A 27 -9.33 -2.01 7.90
CA LEU A 27 -9.45 -2.49 6.52
C LEU A 27 -10.39 -3.71 6.43
N PRO A 28 -11.70 -3.56 6.70
CA PRO A 28 -12.68 -4.60 6.39
C PRO A 28 -12.58 -5.10 4.94
N PHE A 29 -12.82 -6.39 4.80
CA PHE A 29 -12.99 -7.04 3.50
C PHE A 29 -14.27 -6.54 2.81
N PHE A 30 -14.19 -6.32 1.50
CA PHE A 30 -15.37 -6.13 0.66
C PHE A 30 -15.13 -6.75 -0.72
N SER A 31 -16.13 -7.46 -1.23
CA SER A 31 -16.20 -7.89 -2.62
C SER A 31 -17.60 -7.67 -3.18
N ILE A 32 -17.62 -7.44 -4.49
CA ILE A 32 -18.85 -7.23 -5.26
C ILE A 32 -18.78 -8.03 -6.55
N TYR A 33 -19.85 -8.73 -6.85
CA TYR A 33 -20.07 -9.45 -8.08
C TYR A 33 -21.31 -8.92 -8.80
N LEU A 34 -21.14 -8.62 -10.08
CA LEU A 34 -22.20 -8.09 -10.95
C LEU A 34 -22.56 -9.13 -12.00
N PRO A 35 -23.84 -9.23 -12.41
CA PRO A 35 -24.25 -10.20 -13.42
C PRO A 35 -23.55 -9.90 -14.77
N PRO A 36 -23.24 -10.91 -15.60
CA PRO A 36 -22.46 -10.72 -16.83
C PRO A 36 -23.04 -9.69 -17.80
N TRP A 37 -24.37 -9.56 -17.86
CA TRP A 37 -25.05 -8.57 -18.70
C TRP A 37 -24.72 -7.13 -18.30
N PHE A 38 -24.38 -6.87 -17.03
CA PHE A 38 -24.11 -5.52 -16.54
C PHE A 38 -22.86 -4.93 -17.20
N GLY A 39 -21.78 -5.71 -17.32
CA GLY A 39 -20.56 -5.27 -18.00
C GLY A 39 -20.76 -5.01 -19.49
N LYS A 40 -21.68 -5.75 -20.14
CA LYS A 40 -22.05 -5.53 -21.54
C LYS A 40 -22.87 -4.24 -21.72
N ARG A 41 -23.78 -3.95 -20.78
CA ARG A 41 -24.67 -2.79 -20.84
C ARG A 41 -24.04 -1.49 -20.33
N TYR A 42 -23.19 -1.59 -19.30
CA TYR A 42 -22.55 -0.45 -18.62
C TYR A 42 -21.02 -0.67 -18.54
N PRO A 43 -20.33 -0.69 -19.69
CA PRO A 43 -18.90 -0.99 -19.74
C PRO A 43 -18.05 0.02 -18.96
N GLU A 44 -18.47 1.29 -18.93
CA GLU A 44 -17.81 2.35 -18.19
C GLU A 44 -17.92 2.17 -16.67
N ALA A 45 -19.12 1.86 -16.16
CA ALA A 45 -19.30 1.56 -14.74
C ALA A 45 -18.45 0.37 -14.30
N MET A 46 -18.34 -0.65 -15.16
CA MET A 46 -17.49 -1.81 -14.91
C MET A 46 -15.99 -1.45 -14.93
N ARG A 47 -15.56 -0.53 -15.80
CA ARG A 47 -14.19 0.00 -15.81
C ARG A 47 -13.89 0.75 -14.52
N ASN A 48 -14.78 1.66 -14.12
CA ASN A 48 -14.65 2.44 -12.89
C ASN A 48 -14.59 1.54 -11.66
N LEU A 49 -15.47 0.54 -11.56
CA LEU A 49 -15.46 -0.42 -10.45
C LEU A 49 -14.11 -1.16 -10.32
N ARG A 50 -13.49 -1.55 -11.44
CA ARG A 50 -12.16 -2.18 -11.44
C ARG A 50 -11.06 -1.21 -11.04
N LEU A 51 -11.13 0.05 -11.48
CA LEU A 51 -10.18 1.09 -11.07
C LEU A 51 -10.30 1.35 -9.56
N ASN A 52 -11.53 1.47 -9.06
CA ASN A 52 -11.85 1.77 -7.67
C ASN A 52 -11.37 0.69 -6.70
N ALA A 53 -11.16 -0.56 -7.15
CA ALA A 53 -10.54 -1.62 -6.36
C ALA A 53 -9.12 -1.27 -5.87
N ARG A 54 -8.49 -0.25 -6.45
CA ARG A 54 -7.18 0.26 -6.06
C ARG A 54 -7.25 1.71 -5.56
N ARG A 55 -8.42 2.20 -5.15
CA ARG A 55 -8.66 3.56 -4.67
C ARG A 55 -9.18 3.55 -3.23
N LEU A 56 -9.03 4.69 -2.55
CA LEU A 56 -9.59 4.88 -1.21
C LEU A 56 -11.12 4.89 -1.30
N THR A 57 -11.74 3.83 -0.77
CA THR A 57 -13.20 3.68 -0.69
C THR A 57 -13.65 3.41 0.75
N THR A 58 -14.91 3.69 1.04
CA THR A 58 -15.53 3.66 2.36
C THR A 58 -16.92 3.01 2.31
N PRO A 59 -17.50 2.64 3.47
CA PRO A 59 -18.88 2.17 3.51
C PRO A 59 -19.91 3.16 2.96
N PHE A 60 -19.61 4.46 2.98
CA PHE A 60 -20.49 5.48 2.39
C PHE A 60 -20.54 5.37 0.86
N ASP A 61 -19.42 5.01 0.22
CA ASP A 61 -19.37 4.78 -1.22
C ASP A 61 -20.21 3.55 -1.60
N ILE A 62 -20.26 2.52 -0.74
CA ILE A 62 -21.17 1.38 -0.92
C ILE A 62 -22.62 1.83 -0.85
N HIS A 63 -22.99 2.63 0.15
CA HIS A 63 -24.33 3.19 0.25
C HIS A 63 -24.71 3.97 -1.01
N GLU A 64 -23.83 4.86 -1.49
CA GLU A 64 -24.08 5.61 -2.74
C GLU A 64 -24.17 4.70 -3.97
N THR A 65 -23.41 3.60 -3.99
CA THR A 65 -23.52 2.56 -5.01
C THR A 65 -24.88 1.88 -4.99
N LEU A 66 -25.39 1.52 -3.81
CA LEU A 66 -26.71 0.90 -3.65
C LEU A 66 -27.83 1.86 -4.09
N THR A 67 -27.72 3.14 -3.75
CA THR A 67 -28.63 4.20 -4.24
C THR A 67 -28.58 4.29 -5.77
N SER A 68 -27.37 4.24 -6.35
CA SER A 68 -27.17 4.22 -7.80
C SER A 68 -27.78 3.00 -8.48
N VAL A 69 -27.86 1.84 -7.82
CA VAL A 69 -28.56 0.66 -8.38
C VAL A 69 -30.05 0.93 -8.56
N LEU A 70 -30.67 1.65 -7.62
CA LEU A 70 -32.09 2.00 -7.71
C LEU A 70 -32.37 3.05 -8.79
N ARG A 71 -31.43 3.97 -8.99
CA ARG A 71 -31.53 5.08 -9.95
C ARG A 71 -30.24 5.20 -10.74
N PHE A 72 -30.05 4.28 -11.68
CA PHE A 72 -28.81 4.20 -12.44
C PHE A 72 -28.63 5.42 -13.34
N ARG A 73 -27.50 6.11 -13.16
CA ARG A 73 -27.10 7.28 -13.94
C ARG A 73 -25.90 6.95 -14.81
N THR A 74 -25.64 7.80 -15.80
CA THR A 74 -24.40 7.72 -16.57
C THR A 74 -23.22 7.90 -15.61
N PRO A 75 -22.24 6.97 -15.63
CA PRO A 75 -21.03 7.09 -14.82
C PRO A 75 -20.29 8.41 -15.08
N LYS A 76 -19.67 8.94 -14.03
CA LYS A 76 -18.88 10.19 -14.08
C LYS A 76 -17.59 10.07 -13.25
N LYS A 77 -16.72 11.07 -13.33
CA LYS A 77 -15.66 11.26 -12.33
C LYS A 77 -16.31 11.78 -11.03
N GLY A 78 -16.00 11.16 -9.90
CA GLY A 78 -16.49 11.58 -8.59
C GLY A 78 -15.96 12.96 -8.20
N ASN A 79 -16.73 13.68 -7.38
CA ASN A 79 -16.36 14.99 -6.86
C ASN A 79 -15.74 14.84 -5.46
N LEU A 80 -14.55 15.37 -5.24
CA LEU A 80 -13.86 15.30 -3.93
C LEU A 80 -14.60 16.06 -2.81
N SER A 81 -15.48 17.00 -3.15
CA SER A 81 -16.36 17.65 -2.18
C SER A 81 -17.50 16.76 -1.70
N GLU A 82 -17.79 15.66 -2.41
CA GLU A 82 -18.78 14.67 -2.00
C GLU A 82 -18.12 13.65 -1.07
N ARG A 83 -18.67 13.52 0.14
CA ARG A 83 -18.20 12.53 1.11
C ARG A 83 -18.24 11.10 0.55
N ALA A 84 -19.28 10.79 -0.22
CA ALA A 84 -19.57 9.47 -0.77
C ALA A 84 -19.62 9.53 -2.30
N ILE A 85 -18.94 8.61 -2.96
CA ILE A 85 -18.88 8.48 -4.42
C ILE A 85 -19.32 7.06 -4.77
N SER A 86 -20.28 6.91 -5.67
CA SER A 86 -20.71 5.60 -6.18
C SER A 86 -19.52 4.82 -6.73
N LEU A 87 -19.42 3.52 -6.43
CA LEU A 87 -18.38 2.65 -6.99
C LEU A 87 -18.55 2.43 -8.51
N PHE A 88 -19.68 2.86 -9.09
CA PHE A 88 -19.88 2.92 -10.54
C PHE A 88 -19.32 4.22 -11.17
N ASP A 89 -19.09 5.26 -10.38
CA ASP A 89 -18.35 6.46 -10.77
C ASP A 89 -16.85 6.25 -10.54
N GLU A 90 -15.99 7.01 -11.21
CA GLU A 90 -14.54 6.93 -10.99
C GLU A 90 -14.17 7.68 -9.70
N VAL A 91 -13.69 6.96 -8.68
CA VAL A 91 -13.15 7.56 -7.47
C VAL A 91 -11.78 8.19 -7.78
N PRO A 92 -11.60 9.51 -7.56
CA PRO A 92 -10.35 10.19 -7.86
C PRO A 92 -9.14 9.56 -7.16
N LEU A 93 -7.97 9.56 -7.82
CA LEU A 93 -6.75 8.93 -7.29
C LEU A 93 -6.23 9.70 -6.08
N GLU A 94 -6.39 11.01 -6.17
CA GLU A 94 -5.99 12.03 -5.23
C GLU A 94 -6.89 12.12 -3.98
N ARG A 95 -7.97 11.32 -3.88
CA ARG A 95 -8.90 11.34 -2.73
C ARG A 95 -8.17 11.00 -1.43
N THR A 96 -8.26 11.91 -0.47
CA THR A 96 -7.66 11.76 0.86
C THR A 96 -8.68 11.26 1.89
N CYS A 97 -8.19 10.82 3.06
CA CYS A 97 -9.05 10.51 4.20
C CYS A 97 -9.92 11.70 4.62
N SER A 98 -9.43 12.94 4.48
CA SER A 98 -10.21 14.15 4.79
C SER A 98 -11.37 14.34 3.83
N ASP A 99 -11.16 14.15 2.52
CA ASP A 99 -12.21 14.25 1.50
C ASP A 99 -13.31 13.21 1.72
N ALA A 100 -12.93 12.01 2.18
CA ALA A 100 -13.85 10.94 2.54
C ALA A 100 -14.52 11.12 3.92
N GLY A 101 -14.15 12.16 4.69
CA GLY A 101 -14.64 12.39 6.04
C GLY A 101 -14.24 11.29 7.03
N ILE A 102 -13.02 10.78 6.92
CA ILE A 102 -12.39 9.80 7.83
C ILE A 102 -11.48 10.54 8.81
N GLU A 103 -11.70 10.36 10.10
CA GLU A 103 -10.85 10.96 11.14
C GLU A 103 -9.42 10.39 11.09
N PRO A 104 -8.40 11.18 11.51
CA PRO A 104 -7.00 10.75 11.41
C PRO A 104 -6.74 9.37 12.04
N HIS A 105 -7.30 9.10 13.22
CA HIS A 105 -7.10 7.83 13.91
C HIS A 105 -7.81 6.63 13.25
N TRP A 106 -8.71 6.83 12.28
CA TRP A 106 -9.35 5.78 11.47
C TRP A 106 -8.76 5.66 10.06
N CYS A 107 -7.91 6.59 9.64
CA CYS A 107 -7.30 6.60 8.32
C CYS A 107 -6.20 5.55 8.19
N ALA A 108 -6.45 4.48 7.41
CA ALA A 108 -5.48 3.40 7.16
C ALA A 108 -4.45 3.72 6.07
N CYS A 109 -4.49 4.93 5.49
CA CYS A 109 -3.51 5.35 4.49
C CYS A 109 -2.14 5.57 5.14
N LEU A 110 -1.10 5.01 4.52
CA LEU A 110 0.29 5.30 4.87
C LEU A 110 0.73 6.59 4.18
N SER A 111 1.62 7.33 4.82
CA SER A 111 2.21 8.54 4.24
C SER A 111 3.73 8.51 4.31
N TRP A 112 4.36 9.10 3.28
CA TRP A 112 5.79 9.32 3.27
C TRP A 112 6.13 10.54 4.11
N GLN A 113 6.83 10.31 5.22
CA GLN A 113 7.38 11.37 6.06
C GLN A 113 8.80 11.68 5.61
N THR A 114 9.10 12.96 5.37
CA THR A 114 10.46 13.38 5.01
C THR A 114 11.36 13.29 6.23
N LEU A 115 12.51 12.65 6.09
CA LEU A 115 13.53 12.55 7.13
C LEU A 115 14.71 13.48 6.82
N PRO A 116 15.30 14.15 7.84
CA PRO A 116 16.53 14.88 7.64
C PRO A 116 17.66 13.94 7.20
N THR A 117 18.44 14.32 6.19
CA THR A 117 19.54 13.49 5.67
C THR A 117 20.72 13.35 6.62
N THR A 118 20.72 14.12 7.72
CA THR A 118 21.79 14.16 8.71
C THR A 118 21.64 13.11 9.81
N VAL A 119 20.47 12.50 9.99
CA VAL A 119 20.20 11.50 11.03
C VAL A 119 21.01 10.22 10.79
N SER A 120 21.41 9.54 11.87
CA SER A 120 22.31 8.39 11.82
C SER A 120 21.69 7.21 11.07
N GLU A 121 20.39 7.00 11.20
CA GLU A 121 19.65 5.95 10.51
C GLU A 121 19.74 6.10 9.00
N VAL A 122 19.51 7.30 8.47
CA VAL A 122 19.56 7.59 7.03
C VAL A 122 20.98 7.42 6.50
N LYS A 123 22.00 7.86 7.24
CA LYS A 123 23.41 7.65 6.89
C LYS A 123 23.79 6.18 6.88
N TYR A 124 23.32 5.40 7.86
CA TYR A 124 23.56 3.96 7.92
C TYR A 124 22.94 3.26 6.71
N ILE A 125 21.68 3.55 6.40
CA ILE A 125 20.97 2.99 5.24
C ILE A 125 21.68 3.33 3.93
N ALA A 126 22.05 4.59 3.72
CA ALA A 126 22.75 5.02 2.50
C ALA A 126 24.09 4.28 2.30
N ASN A 127 24.88 4.13 3.37
CA ASN A 127 26.13 3.37 3.31
C ASN A 127 25.89 1.88 3.06
N ALA A 128 24.86 1.29 3.65
CA ALA A 128 24.48 -0.10 3.43
C ALA A 128 24.04 -0.35 1.97
N ILE A 129 23.32 0.59 1.35
CA ILE A 129 22.96 0.53 -0.08
C ILE A 129 24.23 0.54 -0.94
N VAL A 130 25.14 1.49 -0.72
CA VAL A 130 26.40 1.57 -1.49
C VAL A 130 27.27 0.31 -1.29
N ALA A 131 27.28 -0.25 -0.08
CA ALA A 131 27.96 -1.52 0.19
C ALA A 131 27.31 -2.70 -0.55
N ALA A 132 25.98 -2.77 -0.58
CA ALA A 132 25.24 -3.80 -1.29
C ALA A 132 25.48 -3.72 -2.81
N LEU A 133 25.44 -2.51 -3.39
CA LEU A 133 25.79 -2.28 -4.80
C LEU A 133 27.20 -2.76 -5.11
N ASN A 134 28.19 -2.34 -4.31
CA ASN A 134 29.58 -2.77 -4.48
C ASN A 134 29.81 -4.27 -4.30
N LYS A 135 28.98 -4.93 -3.49
CA LYS A 135 29.05 -6.38 -3.29
C LYS A 135 28.59 -7.12 -4.55
N VAL A 136 27.53 -6.65 -5.19
CA VAL A 136 27.02 -7.26 -6.44
C VAL A 136 27.94 -6.96 -7.62
N THR A 137 28.52 -5.76 -7.70
CA THR A 137 29.46 -5.40 -8.79
C THR A 137 30.89 -5.86 -8.54
N ALA A 138 31.12 -6.70 -7.53
CA ALA A 138 32.46 -7.08 -7.09
C ALA A 138 33.23 -7.95 -8.11
N SER A 139 32.54 -8.78 -8.90
CA SER A 139 33.16 -9.58 -9.97
C SER A 139 33.52 -8.73 -11.19
N GLU A 140 32.73 -7.70 -11.47
CA GLU A 140 32.85 -6.90 -12.68
C GLU A 140 33.75 -5.68 -12.52
N ARG A 141 34.81 -5.73 -11.70
CA ARG A 141 35.68 -4.56 -11.44
C ARG A 141 36.43 -4.04 -12.67
N GLN A 142 36.52 -4.86 -13.71
CA GLN A 142 37.07 -4.45 -15.01
C GLN A 142 36.14 -3.50 -15.77
N LEU A 143 34.83 -3.53 -15.48
CA LEU A 143 33.80 -2.69 -16.09
C LEU A 143 33.20 -1.67 -15.12
N CYS A 144 33.17 -2.01 -13.82
CA CYS A 144 32.47 -1.27 -12.78
C CYS A 144 33.42 -0.77 -11.70
N SER A 145 33.56 0.55 -11.63
CA SER A 145 34.31 1.21 -10.58
C SER A 145 33.71 1.01 -9.19
N LYS A 146 34.55 1.09 -8.14
CA LYS A 146 34.09 1.02 -6.76
C LYS A 146 33.36 2.29 -6.35
N LEU A 147 32.06 2.15 -6.12
CA LEU A 147 31.18 3.25 -5.72
C LEU A 147 31.49 3.71 -4.30
N ARG A 148 31.41 5.02 -4.08
CA ARG A 148 31.50 5.68 -2.78
C ARG A 148 30.29 6.60 -2.63
N LEU A 149 29.74 6.69 -1.43
CA LEU A 149 28.68 7.64 -1.15
C LEU A 149 29.23 9.06 -1.24
N ARG A 150 28.65 9.91 -2.10
CA ARG A 150 28.98 11.33 -2.21
C ARG A 150 28.08 12.16 -1.31
N SER A 151 26.77 11.99 -1.44
CA SER A 151 25.77 12.72 -0.66
C SER A 151 24.44 11.98 -0.63
N ILE A 152 23.60 12.35 0.34
CA ILE A 152 22.21 11.90 0.44
C ILE A 152 21.35 13.11 0.07
N VAL A 153 20.47 12.94 -0.92
CA VAL A 153 19.63 14.02 -1.47
C VAL A 153 18.34 14.13 -0.68
N LYS A 154 17.62 13.02 -0.53
CA LYS A 154 16.34 12.94 0.20
C LYS A 154 16.22 11.58 0.87
N ALA A 155 15.46 11.53 1.95
CA ALA A 155 15.07 10.30 2.61
C ALA A 155 13.63 10.41 3.10
N PHE A 156 12.89 9.32 2.97
CA PHE A 156 11.51 9.21 3.40
C PHE A 156 11.31 7.96 4.25
N LEU A 157 10.43 8.05 5.22
CA LEU A 157 9.89 6.93 5.99
C LEU A 157 8.41 6.78 5.64
N LEU A 158 8.02 5.60 5.16
CA LEU A 158 6.62 5.26 5.01
C LEU A 158 6.10 4.76 6.37
N SER A 159 5.13 5.46 6.93
CA SER A 159 4.52 5.10 8.21
C SER A 159 3.03 5.38 8.21
N ALA A 160 2.30 4.67 9.08
CA ALA A 160 0.94 5.05 9.42
C ALA A 160 0.92 6.42 10.09
N ASN A 161 -0.21 7.10 10.07
CA ASN A 161 -0.29 8.36 10.80
C ASN A 161 -0.18 8.12 12.32
N ASP A 162 0.39 9.10 13.02
CA ASP A 162 0.61 9.09 14.46
C ASP A 162 -0.64 8.75 15.28
N ALA A 163 -1.81 9.18 14.84
CA ALA A 163 -3.06 8.95 15.55
C ALA A 163 -3.48 7.47 15.47
N VAL A 164 -3.16 6.75 14.39
CA VAL A 164 -3.34 5.30 14.31
C VAL A 164 -2.35 4.58 15.22
N ILE A 165 -1.08 4.99 15.21
CA ILE A 165 -0.03 4.37 16.04
C ILE A 165 -0.36 4.53 17.52
N LYS A 166 -0.79 5.73 17.94
CA LYS A 166 -1.10 6.07 19.34
C LYS A 166 -2.49 5.57 19.78
N TYR A 167 -3.34 5.11 18.87
CA TYR A 167 -4.69 4.65 19.20
C TYR A 167 -4.67 3.39 20.06
N LYS A 168 -5.25 3.48 21.26
CA LYS A 168 -5.43 2.36 22.19
C LYS A 168 -6.83 1.76 22.07
N GLN A 169 -7.85 2.59 22.24
CA GLN A 169 -9.27 2.20 22.23
C GLN A 169 -10.17 3.44 22.08
N ALA A 170 -11.47 3.23 21.94
CA ALA A 170 -12.44 4.32 22.08
C ALA A 170 -12.64 4.68 23.56
N LYS A 171 -12.75 5.98 23.87
CA LYS A 171 -13.10 6.49 25.20
C LYS A 171 -14.62 6.50 25.43
N ASP A 172 -15.39 6.60 24.36
CA ASP A 172 -16.83 6.72 24.37
C ASP A 172 -17.52 5.44 23.86
N ALA A 173 -18.80 5.29 24.18
CA ALA A 173 -19.59 4.11 23.80
C ALA A 173 -19.82 4.00 22.29
N ASP A 174 -19.84 5.14 21.59
CA ASP A 174 -20.11 5.22 20.15
C ASP A 174 -18.83 5.15 19.30
N GLY A 175 -17.65 5.29 19.89
CA GLY A 175 -16.36 5.10 19.21
C GLY A 175 -15.80 6.32 18.49
N PHE A 176 -16.32 7.52 18.74
CA PHE A 176 -15.89 8.76 18.08
C PHE A 176 -14.70 9.43 18.77
N VAL A 177 -14.52 9.18 20.07
CA VAL A 177 -13.47 9.81 20.88
C VAL A 177 -12.32 8.82 21.06
N PRO A 178 -11.16 9.04 20.41
CA PRO A 178 -10.04 8.12 20.53
C PRO A 178 -9.30 8.31 21.85
N ASP A 179 -8.84 7.21 22.42
CA ASP A 179 -7.75 7.18 23.39
C ASP A 179 -6.42 7.05 22.65
N LEU A 180 -5.64 8.14 22.62
CA LEU A 180 -4.34 8.21 21.96
C LEU A 180 -3.17 8.06 22.94
N SER A 181 -3.38 7.36 24.06
CA SER A 181 -2.38 7.16 25.11
C SER A 181 -1.46 5.94 24.92
N ASP A 182 -1.56 5.23 23.79
CA ASP A 182 -0.67 4.10 23.53
C ASP A 182 0.75 4.61 23.19
N VAL A 183 1.71 4.25 24.06
CA VAL A 183 3.13 4.56 23.92
C VAL A 183 3.98 3.33 23.58
N ASN A 184 3.36 2.14 23.54
CA ASN A 184 4.07 0.86 23.49
C ASN A 184 3.88 0.10 22.17
N THR A 185 3.22 0.71 21.18
CA THR A 185 3.06 0.08 19.86
C THR A 185 4.42 -0.07 19.19
N ALA A 186 4.96 -1.29 19.24
CA ALA A 186 6.23 -1.62 18.63
C ALA A 186 6.07 -1.63 17.10
N ILE A 187 6.80 -0.73 16.43
CA ILE A 187 6.94 -0.75 14.98
C ILE A 187 8.05 -1.74 14.63
N SER A 188 7.66 -2.91 14.11
CA SER A 188 8.60 -3.98 13.80
C SER A 188 9.30 -3.80 12.46
N ARG A 189 8.64 -3.19 11.47
CA ARG A 189 9.19 -2.99 10.12
C ARG A 189 9.01 -1.56 9.66
N LEU A 190 10.11 -0.91 9.31
CA LEU A 190 10.15 0.44 8.78
C LEU A 190 10.55 0.39 7.31
N TYR A 191 9.78 1.08 6.47
CA TYR A 191 10.02 1.15 5.03
C TYR A 191 10.59 2.51 4.71
N TYR A 192 11.83 2.53 4.20
CA TYR A 192 12.53 3.74 3.82
C TYR A 192 12.62 3.85 2.31
N GLN A 193 12.60 5.08 1.80
CA GLN A 193 13.06 5.40 0.45
C GLN A 193 14.18 6.42 0.57
N VAL A 194 15.33 6.16 -0.05
CA VAL A 194 16.50 7.03 0.04
C VAL A 194 17.03 7.34 -1.34
N ASN A 195 17.25 8.63 -1.59
CA ASN A 195 17.86 9.13 -2.82
C ASN A 195 19.30 9.55 -2.50
N LEU A 196 20.27 8.94 -3.16
CA LEU A 196 21.70 9.12 -2.87
C LEU A 196 22.51 9.32 -4.16
N VAL A 197 23.59 10.08 -4.05
CA VAL A 197 24.55 10.28 -5.12
C VAL A 197 25.81 9.48 -4.80
N THR A 198 26.34 8.74 -5.77
CA THR A 198 27.64 8.07 -5.64
C THR A 198 28.73 8.67 -6.52
N THR A 199 29.97 8.40 -6.18
CA THR A 199 31.14 8.61 -7.04
C THR A 199 31.87 7.29 -7.28
N PRO A 200 32.57 7.12 -8.41
CA PRO A 200 32.61 8.00 -9.58
C PRO A 200 31.27 8.06 -10.36
N GLY A 201 31.15 9.00 -11.31
CA GLY A 201 30.01 9.08 -12.25
C GLY A 201 28.77 9.86 -11.78
N ASN A 202 28.77 10.42 -10.56
CA ASN A 202 27.67 11.23 -10.01
C ASN A 202 26.27 10.60 -10.14
N ALA A 203 26.24 9.27 -10.15
CA ALA A 203 25.02 8.48 -10.30
C ALA A 203 24.06 8.75 -9.15
N LEU A 204 22.83 9.13 -9.49
CA LEU A 204 21.73 9.36 -8.55
C LEU A 204 20.86 8.11 -8.50
N TYR A 205 20.81 7.48 -7.33
CA TYR A 205 20.02 6.29 -7.08
C TYR A 205 18.83 6.61 -6.19
N GLU A 206 17.69 5.99 -6.47
CA GLU A 206 16.55 5.86 -5.57
C GLU A 206 16.45 4.40 -5.12
N ALA A 207 16.39 4.16 -3.81
CA ALA A 207 16.35 2.82 -3.25
C ALA A 207 15.27 2.68 -2.18
N SER A 208 14.47 1.63 -2.26
CA SER A 208 13.53 1.22 -1.21
C SER A 208 14.18 0.18 -0.29
N VAL A 209 14.08 0.38 1.01
CA VAL A 209 14.75 -0.44 2.03
C VAL A 209 13.78 -0.77 3.16
N VAL A 210 13.80 -2.03 3.62
CA VAL A 210 13.00 -2.46 4.77
C VAL A 210 13.92 -2.71 5.96
N TRP A 211 13.71 -2.02 7.06
CA TRP A 211 14.40 -2.29 8.32
C TRP A 211 13.47 -3.05 9.25
N ASP A 212 13.78 -4.32 9.51
CA ASP A 212 13.14 -5.09 10.56
C ASP A 212 13.84 -4.81 11.89
N LYS A 213 13.19 -4.01 12.74
CA LYS A 213 13.68 -3.61 14.06
C LYS A 213 13.67 -4.77 15.06
N SER A 214 12.83 -5.79 14.85
CA SER A 214 12.71 -6.91 15.79
C SER A 214 13.98 -7.78 15.83
N ILE A 215 14.61 -7.96 14.67
CA ILE A 215 15.86 -8.72 14.50
C ILE A 215 17.04 -7.80 14.14
N ASN A 216 16.82 -6.49 14.19
CA ASN A 216 17.76 -5.45 13.78
C ASN A 216 18.45 -5.72 12.41
N ARG A 217 17.65 -6.08 11.40
CA ARG A 217 18.15 -6.43 10.07
C ARG A 217 17.62 -5.50 8.99
N LEU A 218 18.53 -5.02 8.15
CA LEU A 218 18.22 -4.23 6.97
C LEU A 218 18.12 -5.13 5.74
N TYR A 219 17.00 -5.03 5.03
CA TYR A 219 16.74 -5.72 3.78
C TYR A 219 16.73 -4.70 2.64
N ILE A 220 17.64 -4.89 1.68
CA ILE A 220 17.79 -4.03 0.52
C ILE A 220 17.45 -4.87 -0.71
N ASP A 221 16.33 -4.57 -1.37
CA ASP A 221 15.98 -5.21 -2.63
C ASP A 221 16.61 -4.43 -3.78
N LEU A 222 17.72 -4.94 -4.31
CA LEU A 222 18.45 -4.30 -5.39
C LEU A 222 17.66 -4.26 -6.71
N ASN A 223 16.59 -5.04 -6.87
CA ASN A 223 15.72 -4.93 -8.05
C ASN A 223 14.84 -3.67 -8.03
N THR A 224 14.68 -3.05 -6.86
CA THR A 224 13.91 -1.80 -6.70
C THR A 224 14.78 -0.56 -6.79
N VAL A 225 16.11 -0.72 -6.85
CA VAL A 225 17.05 0.40 -6.95
C VAL A 225 17.02 0.95 -8.37
N SER A 226 16.62 2.20 -8.51
CA SER A 226 16.51 2.89 -9.79
C SER A 226 17.61 3.93 -9.95
N HIS A 227 18.25 3.97 -11.12
CA HIS A 227 19.13 5.06 -11.51
C HIS A 227 18.29 6.17 -12.16
N ILE A 228 18.30 7.38 -11.58
CA ILE A 228 17.32 8.41 -11.92
C ILE A 228 17.90 9.61 -12.69
N ASN A 229 19.20 9.64 -12.98
CA ASN A 229 19.82 10.59 -13.91
C ASN A 229 20.47 9.91 -15.12
N ALA A 230 20.74 10.67 -16.18
CA ALA A 230 21.58 10.19 -17.28
C ALA A 230 23.03 10.05 -16.78
N TYR A 231 23.79 9.13 -17.37
CA TYR A 231 25.21 8.99 -17.03
C TYR A 231 26.00 10.18 -17.58
N ASP A 232 26.85 10.79 -16.73
CA ASP A 232 27.81 11.80 -17.18
C ASP A 232 28.94 11.20 -18.05
N GLU A 233 29.14 9.87 -18.00
CA GLU A 233 30.07 9.10 -18.84
C GLU A 233 29.45 7.75 -19.28
N PRO A 234 29.63 7.30 -20.54
CA PRO A 234 29.10 6.03 -21.00
C PRO A 234 29.86 4.85 -20.36
N CYS A 235 29.12 3.87 -19.84
CA CYS A 235 29.59 2.64 -19.17
C CYS A 235 30.21 2.79 -17.78
N MET A 236 29.39 2.92 -16.73
CA MET A 236 29.85 2.79 -15.33
C MET A 236 28.88 2.05 -14.39
N SER A 237 27.76 1.49 -14.87
CA SER A 237 26.76 0.87 -14.00
C SER A 237 26.16 -0.44 -14.52
N TRP A 238 26.01 -1.38 -13.59
CA TRP A 238 25.44 -2.72 -13.78
C TRP A 238 23.98 -2.73 -14.29
N LEU A 239 23.26 -1.61 -14.17
CA LEU A 239 21.85 -1.55 -14.59
C LEU A 239 21.70 -1.64 -16.11
N GLU A 240 22.71 -1.23 -16.90
CA GLU A 240 22.71 -1.40 -18.36
C GLU A 240 22.83 -2.87 -18.79
N HIS A 241 23.55 -3.71 -18.04
CA HIS A 241 23.70 -5.12 -18.42
C HIS A 241 22.39 -5.91 -18.32
N ARG A 242 21.48 -5.53 -17.41
CA ARG A 242 20.12 -6.10 -17.39
C ARG A 242 19.23 -5.51 -18.47
N SER A 243 19.42 -4.25 -18.87
CA SER A 243 18.67 -3.67 -20.00
C SER A 243 18.95 -4.37 -21.33
N CYS A 244 20.12 -5.01 -21.48
CA CYS A 244 20.45 -5.83 -22.66
C CYS A 244 19.94 -7.28 -22.62
N GLU A 245 19.64 -7.85 -21.44
CA GLU A 245 19.15 -9.24 -21.32
C GLU A 245 17.61 -9.37 -21.19
N VAL A 246 16.89 -8.29 -20.89
CA VAL A 246 15.42 -8.32 -20.71
C VAL A 246 14.66 -8.56 -22.04
N SER A 247 15.34 -8.59 -23.18
CA SER A 247 14.72 -8.96 -24.46
C SER A 247 14.48 -10.47 -24.66
N PHE A 248 14.87 -11.36 -23.73
CA PHE A 248 14.83 -12.82 -24.00
C PHE A 248 14.07 -13.75 -23.03
N PHE A 249 13.38 -13.26 -22.00
CA PHE A 249 12.55 -14.12 -21.13
C PHE A 249 11.07 -13.69 -21.11
N HIS A 250 10.43 -13.76 -22.29
CA HIS A 250 9.01 -14.07 -22.38
C HIS A 250 8.88 -15.59 -22.54
N HIS A 251 8.68 -16.35 -21.46
CA HIS A 251 7.80 -17.53 -21.41
C HIS A 251 7.92 -18.30 -20.07
N ARG A 252 6.75 -18.80 -19.62
CA ARG A 252 6.48 -19.76 -18.54
C ARG A 252 6.41 -19.22 -17.10
N TYR A 253 5.21 -18.75 -16.77
CA TYR A 253 4.60 -19.06 -15.47
C TYR A 253 3.38 -19.94 -15.73
N GLU A 254 3.48 -21.23 -15.39
CA GLU A 254 2.35 -22.15 -15.26
C GLU A 254 2.26 -22.61 -13.81
N HIS A 255 1.04 -22.47 -13.28
CA HIS A 255 0.35 -23.15 -12.19
C HIS A 255 1.10 -24.16 -11.30
N ASP A 256 0.97 -23.97 -9.99
CA ASP A 256 0.40 -25.01 -9.12
C ASP A 256 0.04 -24.47 -7.72
N TYR A 257 -1.24 -24.54 -7.34
CA TYR A 257 -1.68 -24.58 -5.93
C TYR A 257 -3.02 -25.30 -5.88
N GLY A 258 -2.98 -26.58 -5.49
CA GLY A 258 -4.14 -27.41 -5.19
C GLY A 258 -4.65 -27.22 -3.76
N ASP A 259 -5.99 -27.16 -3.68
CA ASP A 259 -6.91 -27.71 -2.68
C ASP A 259 -6.51 -27.87 -1.20
N ALA A 260 -7.29 -27.27 -0.29
CA ALA A 260 -8.42 -27.96 0.36
C ALA A 260 -9.05 -27.11 1.49
N LEU A 261 -10.37 -26.92 1.39
CA LEU A 261 -11.24 -26.31 2.39
C LEU A 261 -11.72 -27.36 3.40
N SER A 262 -11.85 -26.96 4.68
CA SER A 262 -12.69 -27.64 5.67
C SER A 262 -13.37 -26.60 6.54
N PHE A 263 -14.69 -26.45 6.38
CA PHE A 263 -15.55 -25.60 7.20
C PHE A 263 -16.04 -26.37 8.43
N ARG A 264 -16.00 -25.74 9.61
CA ARG A 264 -16.88 -26.08 10.73
C ARG A 264 -17.66 -24.85 11.15
N THR A 265 -18.97 -25.00 11.08
CA THR A 265 -20.02 -24.06 11.46
C THR A 265 -20.17 -23.95 12.98
N VAL A 266 -20.21 -22.72 13.51
CA VAL A 266 -20.99 -22.39 14.72
C VAL A 266 -21.58 -20.99 14.52
N GLN A 267 -22.88 -20.86 14.76
CA GLN A 267 -23.71 -19.65 14.65
C GLN A 267 -24.44 -19.45 16.01
N PRO A 268 -25.11 -18.31 16.28
CA PRO A 268 -24.48 -17.12 16.86
C PRO A 268 -25.17 -16.64 18.15
N ALA A 269 -24.59 -15.62 18.79
CA ALA A 269 -25.34 -14.67 19.61
C ALA A 269 -24.97 -13.25 19.17
N LEU A 270 -25.93 -12.56 18.55
CA LEU A 270 -25.80 -11.21 17.98
C LEU A 270 -26.22 -10.17 19.02
N THR A 271 -25.34 -9.20 19.29
CA THR A 271 -25.73 -7.87 19.76
C THR A 271 -25.12 -6.87 18.79
N PHE A 272 -25.95 -6.25 17.96
CA PHE A 272 -25.52 -5.19 17.05
C PHE A 272 -25.13 -3.95 17.87
N ARG A 273 -23.84 -3.59 17.86
CA ARG A 273 -23.38 -2.24 18.22
C ARG A 273 -22.96 -1.50 16.95
N LYS A 274 -23.20 -0.19 16.93
CA LYS A 274 -23.07 0.74 15.80
C LYS A 274 -21.72 0.61 15.07
N LEU A 275 -21.77 0.69 13.73
CA LEU A 275 -20.58 0.73 12.86
C LEU A 275 -19.80 2.04 13.06
N THR A 276 -18.52 1.91 13.42
CA THR A 276 -17.54 3.00 13.33
C THR A 276 -16.93 3.03 11.92
N ILE A 277 -16.66 4.23 11.39
CA ILE A 277 -16.27 4.48 10.00
C ILE A 277 -14.84 3.94 9.72
N ARG A 278 -14.66 3.15 8.66
CA ARG A 278 -13.37 2.50 8.32
C ARG A 278 -13.10 2.52 6.81
N SER A 279 -11.84 2.43 6.43
CA SER A 279 -11.42 2.33 5.02
C SER A 279 -11.70 0.91 4.51
N ILE A 280 -12.04 0.70 3.23
CA ILE A 280 -12.38 -0.64 2.73
C ILE A 280 -11.30 -1.17 1.79
N ARG A 281 -10.95 -2.45 1.92
CA ARG A 281 -10.15 -3.16 0.92
C ARG A 281 -11.08 -3.86 -0.07
N LEU A 282 -11.25 -3.24 -1.24
CA LEU A 282 -12.16 -3.70 -2.30
C LEU A 282 -11.48 -4.76 -3.20
N LEU A 283 -12.08 -5.95 -3.28
CA LEU A 283 -11.73 -6.99 -4.24
C LEU A 283 -12.82 -7.10 -5.31
N ALA A 284 -12.52 -6.68 -6.54
CA ALA A 284 -13.42 -6.86 -7.68
C ALA A 284 -13.17 -8.23 -8.35
N LEU A 285 -13.99 -9.22 -8.04
CA LEU A 285 -13.96 -10.53 -8.71
C LEU A 285 -14.80 -10.45 -9.99
N VAL A 286 -14.14 -10.51 -11.14
CA VAL A 286 -14.81 -10.62 -12.43
C VAL A 286 -14.59 -12.02 -12.97
N GLY A 287 -15.66 -12.82 -13.03
CA GLY A 287 -15.64 -14.09 -13.76
C GLY A 287 -15.29 -13.80 -15.22
N ARG A 288 -14.26 -14.48 -15.75
CA ARG A 288 -14.06 -14.55 -17.20
C ARG A 288 -15.26 -15.34 -17.75
N SER A 289 -16.00 -14.74 -18.66
CA SER A 289 -16.91 -15.52 -19.51
C SER A 289 -16.04 -16.33 -20.48
N GLU A 290 -16.13 -17.65 -20.39
CA GLU A 290 -15.87 -18.54 -21.52
C GLU A 290 -16.77 -18.18 -22.71
#